data_AF-A0A1Q8QAL2-F1
#
_entry.id   AF-A0A1Q8QAL2-F1
#
_cell.length_a   1.000
_cell.length_b   1.000
_cell.length_c   1.000
_cell.angle_alpha   90.00
_cell.angle_beta   90.00
_cell.angle_gamma   90.00
#
_symmetry.space_group_name_H-M   'P 1'
#
loop_
_entity.id
_entity.type
_entity.pdbx_description
1 polymer ?
#
loop_
_entity_poly.entity_id
_entity_poly.type
_entity_poly.pdbx_seq_one_letter_code
_entity_poly.pdbx_strand_id
1 'polypeptide(L)'
;MTGFNEHEIDTARETAARLGVDQVRFIRPFFPADAPDDWFSTMFPRQTLTHDHEAAPGCSWLYRSAYINWDGGLIPCCRDPRDPGVDFGNVFETPFSKLWNGGKYQAARTLLADPGRHDLRSGIVCGRCPVTRGA
;
A
#
# COMPACT_ATOMS: atom_id res chain seq x y z
N MET A 1 14.27 -5.30 4.28
CA MET A 1 15.65 -5.76 4.15
C MET A 1 16.44 -4.68 3.46
N THR A 2 17.50 -4.24 4.11
CA THR A 2 18.39 -3.19 3.66
C THR A 2 19.82 -3.75 3.65
N GLY A 3 20.77 -3.04 3.03
CA GLY A 3 22.18 -3.45 3.11
C GLY A 3 22.69 -3.54 4.55
N PHE A 4 22.13 -2.72 5.46
CA PHE A 4 22.51 -2.70 6.88
C PHE A 4 22.21 -3.98 7.66
N ASN A 5 21.18 -4.75 7.27
CA ASN A 5 20.73 -5.91 8.06
C ASN A 5 20.57 -7.20 7.25
N GLU A 6 20.98 -7.20 5.98
CA GLU A 6 20.85 -8.39 5.14
C GLU A 6 21.67 -9.58 5.65
N HIS A 7 22.79 -9.32 6.31
CA HIS A 7 23.63 -10.34 6.94
C HIS A 7 22.96 -11.04 8.14
N GLU A 8 21.85 -10.50 8.68
CA GLU A 8 21.12 -11.08 9.80
C GLU A 8 19.99 -12.05 9.37
N ILE A 9 19.80 -12.27 8.06
CA ILE A 9 18.70 -13.09 7.52
C ILE A 9 18.72 -14.51 8.10
N ASP A 10 19.88 -15.16 8.14
CA ASP A 10 19.98 -16.55 8.61
C ASP A 10 19.72 -16.64 10.12
N THR A 11 20.30 -15.72 10.91
CA THR A 11 20.01 -15.57 12.34
C THR A 11 18.52 -15.36 12.60
N ALA A 12 17.85 -14.53 11.79
CA ALA A 12 16.42 -14.30 11.90
C ALA A 12 15.59 -15.56 11.59
N ARG A 13 16.00 -16.37 10.60
CA ARG A 13 15.36 -17.66 10.27
C ARG A 13 15.51 -18.68 11.40
N GLU A 14 16.73 -18.83 11.92
CA GLU A 14 17.01 -19.76 13.03
C GLU A 14 16.26 -19.35 14.29
N THR A 15 16.24 -18.06 14.61
CA THR A 15 15.52 -17.51 15.76
C THR A 15 14.02 -17.75 15.62
N ALA A 16 13.45 -17.50 14.43
CA ALA A 16 12.04 -17.75 14.16
C ALA A 16 11.68 -19.23 14.34
N ALA A 17 12.51 -20.15 13.82
CA ALA A 17 12.30 -21.59 14.01
C ALA A 17 12.35 -21.98 15.49
N ARG A 18 13.34 -21.47 16.24
CA ARG A 18 13.48 -21.71 17.68
C ARG A 18 12.29 -21.19 18.49
N LEU A 19 11.72 -20.06 18.09
CA LEU A 19 10.56 -19.45 18.74
C LEU A 19 9.23 -20.08 18.30
N GLY A 20 9.24 -21.01 17.34
CA GLY A 20 8.02 -21.62 16.81
C GLY A 20 7.19 -20.69 15.93
N VAL A 21 7.82 -19.72 15.25
CA VAL A 21 7.14 -18.83 14.29
C VAL A 21 6.84 -19.59 12.99
N ASP A 22 5.59 -19.57 12.55
CA ASP A 22 5.15 -20.30 11.35
C ASP A 22 5.75 -19.77 10.04
N GLN A 23 6.00 -18.46 9.95
CA GLN A 23 6.52 -17.85 8.73
C GLN A 23 7.33 -16.57 9.00
N VAL A 24 8.49 -16.48 8.34
CA VAL A 24 9.26 -15.23 8.22
C VAL A 24 9.25 -14.77 6.77
N ARG A 25 8.95 -13.49 6.55
CA ARG A 25 9.01 -12.85 5.24
C ARG A 25 9.97 -11.67 5.30
N PHE A 26 10.89 -11.64 4.35
CA PHE A 26 11.81 -10.53 4.18
C PHE A 26 11.30 -9.64 3.06
N ILE A 27 10.72 -8.51 3.44
CA ILE A 27 10.21 -7.53 2.49
C ILE A 27 11.30 -6.50 2.18
N ARG A 28 11.34 -6.04 0.93
CA ARG A 28 12.21 -4.94 0.50
C ARG A 28 11.49 -3.60 0.73
N PRO A 29 12.14 -2.60 1.33
CA PRO A 29 11.54 -1.29 1.54
C PRO A 29 11.61 -0.46 0.25
N PHE A 30 10.81 0.61 0.22
CA PHE A 30 10.95 1.66 -0.79
C PHE A 30 11.92 2.72 -0.29
N PHE A 31 12.91 3.05 -1.12
CA PHE A 31 13.87 4.12 -0.82
C PHE A 31 13.68 5.35 -1.72
N PRO A 32 14.09 6.54 -1.27
CA PRO A 32 14.22 7.71 -2.15
C PRO A 32 15.05 7.41 -3.40
N ALA A 33 14.81 8.13 -4.49
CA ALA A 33 15.54 7.92 -5.75
C ALA A 33 17.03 8.27 -5.64
N ASP A 34 17.37 9.16 -4.71
CA ASP A 34 18.71 9.63 -4.35
C ASP A 34 19.32 8.86 -3.15
N ALA A 35 18.70 7.74 -2.74
CA ALA A 35 19.22 6.95 -1.62
C ALA A 35 20.63 6.39 -1.93
N PRO A 36 21.54 6.41 -0.94
CA PRO A 36 22.86 5.80 -1.08
C PRO A 36 22.83 4.31 -1.42
N ASP A 37 23.82 3.85 -2.19
CA ASP A 37 23.90 2.47 -2.69
C ASP A 37 23.96 1.41 -1.57
N ASP A 38 24.60 1.74 -0.44
CA ASP A 38 24.76 0.87 0.74
C ASP A 38 23.44 0.65 1.50
N TRP A 39 22.41 1.45 1.25
CA TRP A 39 21.09 1.23 1.83
C TRP A 39 20.38 0.03 1.20
N PHE A 40 20.69 -0.26 -0.07
CA PHE A 40 20.06 -1.34 -0.80
C PHE A 40 20.71 -2.68 -0.44
N SER A 41 19.86 -3.70 -0.27
CA SER A 41 20.33 -5.07 -0.12
C SER A 41 20.94 -5.57 -1.44
N THR A 42 22.02 -6.33 -1.35
CA THR A 42 22.64 -7.05 -2.48
C THR A 42 21.83 -8.30 -2.87
N MET A 43 20.95 -8.79 -1.99
CA MET A 43 20.15 -10.00 -2.19
C MET A 43 18.82 -9.77 -2.92
N PHE A 44 18.36 -8.53 -3.04
CA PHE A 44 17.05 -8.20 -3.62
C PHE A 44 17.16 -7.10 -4.68
N PRO A 45 16.28 -7.08 -5.68
CA PRO A 45 16.22 -5.97 -6.63
C PRO A 45 16.00 -4.63 -5.91
N ARG A 46 16.69 -3.58 -6.38
CA ARG A 46 16.51 -2.22 -5.86
C ARG A 46 15.07 -1.75 -6.08
N GLN A 47 14.51 -1.06 -5.10
CA GLN A 47 13.17 -0.49 -5.16
C GLN A 47 13.16 0.95 -4.67
N THR A 48 12.83 1.85 -5.58
CA THR A 48 12.72 3.29 -5.31
C THR A 48 11.25 3.72 -5.19
N LEU A 49 11.02 4.87 -4.56
CA LEU A 49 9.71 5.52 -4.42
C LEU A 49 9.14 6.05 -5.74
N THR A 50 9.70 5.71 -6.90
CA THR A 50 9.09 6.09 -8.18
C THR A 50 7.77 5.35 -8.42
N HIS A 51 7.52 4.26 -7.68
CA HIS A 51 6.31 3.42 -7.72
C HIS A 51 5.97 2.86 -9.12
N ASP A 52 6.88 2.98 -10.10
CA ASP A 52 6.67 2.49 -11.47
C ASP A 52 6.53 0.96 -11.51
N HIS A 53 7.20 0.26 -10.59
CA HIS A 53 7.08 -1.19 -10.43
C HIS A 53 5.72 -1.66 -9.88
N GLU A 54 4.88 -0.75 -9.37
CA GLU A 54 3.52 -1.04 -8.93
C GLU A 54 2.49 -0.86 -10.05
N ALA A 55 2.90 -0.48 -11.27
CA ALA A 55 2.02 -0.29 -12.42
C ALA A 55 1.48 -1.60 -13.03
N ALA A 56 1.39 -2.67 -12.24
CA ALA A 56 0.66 -3.86 -12.65
C ALA A 56 -0.84 -3.52 -12.70
N PRO A 57 -1.53 -3.73 -13.83
CA PRO A 57 -2.95 -3.46 -13.91
C PRO A 57 -3.73 -4.36 -12.94
N GLY A 58 -4.58 -3.74 -12.14
CA GLY A 58 -5.48 -4.45 -11.21
C GLY A 58 -5.16 -4.20 -9.74
N CYS A 59 -6.11 -3.59 -9.02
CA CYS A 59 -6.09 -3.44 -7.57
C CYS A 59 -7.23 -4.24 -6.96
N SER A 60 -6.92 -5.32 -6.24
CA SER A 60 -7.96 -6.14 -5.58
C SER A 60 -8.47 -5.53 -4.27
N TRP A 61 -7.72 -4.62 -3.66
CA TRP A 61 -8.05 -4.04 -2.34
C TRP A 61 -9.44 -3.43 -2.34
N LEU A 62 -9.77 -2.63 -3.36
CA LEU A 62 -11.07 -1.95 -3.47
C LEU A 62 -12.29 -2.87 -3.43
N TYR A 63 -12.12 -4.17 -3.67
CA TYR A 63 -13.18 -5.17 -3.69
C TYR A 63 -13.10 -6.18 -2.54
N ARG A 64 -11.95 -6.31 -1.88
CA ARG A 64 -11.70 -7.40 -0.91
C ARG A 64 -11.20 -6.94 0.45
N SER A 65 -10.80 -5.69 0.58
CA SER A 65 -10.10 -5.20 1.78
C SER A 65 -10.48 -3.76 2.09
N ALA A 66 -10.58 -3.48 3.37
CA ALA A 66 -10.73 -2.15 3.95
C ALA A 66 -9.69 -2.02 5.05
N TYR A 67 -9.16 -0.82 5.24
CA TYR A 67 -8.27 -0.54 6.36
C TYR A 67 -8.95 0.52 7.23
N ILE A 68 -9.20 0.18 8.49
CA ILE A 68 -9.85 1.04 9.47
C ILE A 68 -8.77 1.44 10.49
N ASN A 69 -8.52 2.74 10.60
CA ASN A 69 -7.61 3.29 11.59
C ASN A 69 -8.20 3.25 13.01
N TRP A 70 -7.31 3.46 13.99
CA TRP A 70 -7.67 3.46 15.41
C TRP A 70 -8.72 4.52 15.78
N ASP A 71 -8.79 5.62 15.02
CA ASP A 71 -9.75 6.72 15.17
C ASP A 71 -11.04 6.53 14.35
N GLY A 72 -11.19 5.37 13.69
CA GLY A 72 -12.34 5.05 12.85
C GLY A 72 -12.20 5.50 11.39
N GLY A 73 -11.11 6.18 11.03
CA GLY A 73 -10.83 6.58 9.65
C GLY A 73 -10.76 5.38 8.72
N LEU A 74 -11.60 5.34 7.68
CA LEU A 74 -11.64 4.26 6.70
C LEU A 74 -10.83 4.65 5.47
N ILE A 75 -9.74 3.95 5.18
CA ILE A 75 -8.94 4.12 3.96
C ILE A 75 -9.05 2.89 3.04
N PRO A 76 -8.98 3.07 1.70
CA PRO A 76 -9.17 1.98 0.73
C PRO A 76 -7.98 1.02 0.64
N CYS A 77 -6.82 1.41 1.14
CA CYS A 77 -5.61 0.60 1.23
C CYS A 77 -4.70 1.15 2.34
N CYS A 78 -3.72 0.37 2.81
CA CYS A 78 -2.82 0.78 3.89
C CYS A 78 -1.81 1.90 3.51
N ARG A 79 -2.07 2.66 2.45
CA ARG A 79 -1.22 3.74 1.97
C ARG A 79 -1.58 5.04 2.67
N ASP A 80 -0.57 5.73 3.16
CA ASP A 80 -0.67 7.00 3.90
C ASP A 80 -1.64 6.96 5.10
N PRO A 81 -1.63 5.93 5.98
CA PRO A 81 -2.60 5.78 7.06
C PRO A 81 -2.50 6.85 8.15
N ARG A 82 -1.54 7.78 8.06
CA ARG A 82 -1.37 8.91 8.99
C ARG A 82 -1.94 10.22 8.46
N ASP A 83 -2.44 10.24 7.23
CA ASP A 83 -3.04 11.42 6.61
C ASP A 83 -4.58 11.28 6.62
N PRO A 84 -5.31 11.95 7.54
CA PRO A 84 -6.77 11.89 7.56
C PRO A 84 -7.42 12.40 6.25
N GLY A 85 -6.68 13.17 5.45
CA GLY A 85 -7.14 13.65 4.14
C GLY A 85 -7.36 12.53 3.12
N VAL A 86 -6.79 11.34 3.33
CA VAL A 86 -7.00 10.17 2.44
C VAL A 86 -8.22 9.33 2.79
N ASP A 87 -8.90 9.63 3.90
CA ASP A 87 -10.01 8.85 4.41
C ASP A 87 -11.22 8.88 3.47
N PHE A 88 -11.88 7.74 3.34
CA PHE A 88 -13.14 7.56 2.62
C PHE A 88 -14.36 7.83 3.51
N GLY A 89 -14.14 8.07 4.80
CA GLY A 89 -15.12 8.43 5.82
C GLY A 89 -14.67 7.88 7.18
N ASN A 90 -15.51 8.02 8.20
CA ASN A 90 -15.25 7.49 9.54
C ASN A 90 -16.33 6.47 9.92
N VAL A 91 -15.93 5.25 10.31
CA VAL A 91 -16.87 4.16 10.66
C VAL A 91 -17.59 4.37 11.99
N PHE A 92 -17.08 5.24 12.85
CA PHE A 92 -17.76 5.63 14.10
C PHE A 92 -18.92 6.59 13.85
N GLU A 93 -18.92 7.29 12.71
CA GLU A 93 -19.96 8.25 12.33
C GLU A 93 -20.94 7.66 11.32
N THR A 94 -20.44 6.92 10.33
CA THR A 94 -21.24 6.36 9.24
C THR A 94 -21.08 4.84 9.17
N PRO A 95 -22.17 4.05 9.05
CA PRO A 95 -22.07 2.60 8.94
C PRO A 95 -21.12 2.16 7.81
N PHE A 96 -20.24 1.20 8.10
CA PHE A 96 -19.25 0.71 7.14
C PHE A 96 -19.86 0.33 5.78
N SER A 97 -21.03 -0.32 5.76
CA SER A 97 -21.70 -0.73 4.52
C SER A 97 -22.11 0.46 3.62
N LYS A 98 -22.40 1.62 4.21
CA LYS A 98 -22.69 2.87 3.50
C LYS A 98 -21.41 3.49 2.95
N LEU A 99 -20.32 3.47 3.72
CA LEU A 99 -19.02 3.96 3.26
C LEU A 99 -18.44 3.07 2.13
N TRP A 100 -18.49 1.75 2.30
CA TRP A 100 -17.99 0.75 1.34
C TRP A 100 -18.63 0.84 -0.05
N ASN A 101 -19.89 1.30 -0.09
CA ASN A 101 -20.63 1.58 -1.32
C ASN A 101 -20.84 3.08 -1.54
N GLY A 102 -20.07 3.93 -0.85
CA GLY A 102 -20.15 5.39 -0.95
C GLY A 102 -19.40 5.94 -2.15
N GLY A 103 -19.54 7.25 -2.38
CA GLY A 103 -19.00 7.93 -3.55
C GLY A 103 -17.50 7.75 -3.75
N LYS A 104 -16.70 7.82 -2.68
CA LYS A 104 -15.23 7.65 -2.76
C LYS A 104 -14.82 6.23 -3.20
N TYR A 105 -15.47 5.18 -2.67
CA TYR A 105 -15.25 3.80 -3.12
C TYR A 105 -15.70 3.58 -4.57
N GLN A 106 -16.87 4.10 -4.95
CA GLN A 106 -17.37 4.01 -6.32
C GLN A 106 -16.45 4.73 -7.30
N ALA A 107 -15.96 5.93 -6.95
CA ALA A 107 -15.01 6.69 -7.74
C ALA A 107 -13.68 5.93 -7.91
N ALA A 108 -13.14 5.35 -6.82
CA ALA A 108 -11.93 4.55 -6.87
C ALA A 108 -12.08 3.30 -7.76
N ARG A 109 -13.20 2.57 -7.64
CA ARG A 109 -13.49 1.39 -8.45
C ARG A 109 -13.70 1.74 -9.93
N THR A 110 -14.38 2.85 -10.20
CA THR A 110 -14.57 3.37 -11.56
C THR A 110 -13.24 3.76 -12.17
N LEU A 111 -12.39 4.48 -11.43
CA LEU A 111 -11.05 4.86 -11.89
C LEU A 111 -10.16 3.64 -12.17
N LEU A 112 -10.31 2.57 -11.38
CA LEU A 112 -9.59 1.32 -11.64
C LEU A 112 -10.09 0.62 -12.91
N ALA A 113 -11.40 0.65 -13.17
CA ALA A 113 -12.00 0.04 -14.36
C ALA A 113 -11.74 0.87 -15.64
N ASP A 114 -11.70 2.19 -15.51
CA ASP A 114 -11.44 3.16 -16.57
C ASP A 114 -10.45 4.24 -16.10
N PRO A 115 -9.14 4.00 -16.27
CA PRO A 115 -8.08 4.95 -15.93
C PRO A 115 -8.18 6.32 -16.62
N GLY A 116 -8.93 6.43 -17.72
CA GLY A 116 -9.17 7.66 -18.48
C GLY A 116 -10.09 8.65 -17.76
N ARG A 117 -10.75 8.24 -16.67
CA ARG A 117 -11.60 9.09 -15.81
C ARG A 117 -10.79 10.03 -14.93
N HIS A 118 -10.04 10.94 -15.56
CA HIS A 118 -9.22 11.94 -14.87
C HIS A 118 -10.02 12.84 -13.91
N ASP A 119 -11.31 13.03 -14.19
CA ASP A 119 -12.25 13.77 -13.33
C ASP A 119 -12.39 13.14 -11.93
N LEU A 120 -12.21 11.82 -11.80
CA LEU A 120 -12.33 11.09 -10.55
C LEU A 120 -11.03 11.02 -9.75
N ARG A 121 -9.91 11.53 -10.28
CA ARG A 121 -8.60 11.45 -9.61
C ARG A 121 -8.47 12.44 -8.46
N SER A 122 -9.13 13.59 -8.54
CA SER A 122 -9.07 14.60 -7.50
C SER A 122 -9.85 14.14 -6.26
N GLY A 123 -9.25 14.28 -5.08
CA GLY A 123 -9.93 14.04 -3.80
C GLY A 123 -10.02 12.58 -3.34
N ILE A 124 -9.36 11.63 -4.02
CA ILE A 124 -9.19 10.25 -3.53
C ILE A 124 -7.74 9.78 -3.66
N VAL A 125 -7.25 9.03 -2.65
CA VAL A 125 -5.88 8.51 -2.65
C VAL A 125 -5.57 7.62 -3.86
N CYS A 126 -6.58 6.90 -4.36
CA CYS A 126 -6.47 6.06 -5.56
C CYS A 126 -6.17 6.86 -6.84
N GLY A 127 -6.48 8.16 -6.87
CA GLY A 127 -6.17 9.05 -8.00
C GLY A 127 -4.68 9.28 -8.20
N ARG A 128 -3.89 9.18 -7.11
CA ARG A 128 -2.43 9.35 -7.11
C ARG A 128 -1.68 8.02 -7.33
N CYS A 129 -2.38 6.89 -7.22
CA CYS A 129 -1.80 5.55 -7.26
C CYS A 129 -1.39 5.14 -8.69
N PRO A 130 -0.18 4.62 -8.92
CA PRO A 130 0.24 4.14 -10.24
C PRO A 130 -0.60 2.99 -10.81
N VAL A 131 -1.16 2.13 -9.96
CA VAL A 131 -2.04 1.01 -10.37
C VAL A 131 -3.28 1.50 -11.16
N THR A 132 -3.68 2.77 -10.96
CA THR A 132 -4.84 3.36 -11.64
C THR A 132 -4.46 4.26 -12.81
N ARG A 133 -3.18 4.34 -13.23
CA ARG A 133 -2.72 5.26 -14.29
C ARG A 133 -2.99 4.78 -15.72
N GLY A 134 -3.44 3.54 -15.91
CA GLY A 134 -3.52 2.93 -17.24
C GLY A 134 -2.13 2.51 -17.72
N ALA A 135 -2.08 1.51 -18.61
CA ALA A 135 -0.84 1.10 -19.27
C ALA A 135 -0.48 2.06 -20.42
#